data_AF-A0AAW1MEL7-F1
#
_entry.id   AF-A0AAW1MEL7-F1
#
_cell.length_a   1.000
_cell.length_b   1.000
_cell.length_c   1.000
_cell.angle_alpha   90.00
_cell.angle_beta   90.00
_cell.angle_gamma   90.00
#
_symmetry.space_group_name_H-M   'P 1'
#
loop_
_entity.id
_entity.type
_entity.pdbx_description
1 polymer ?
#
loop_
_entity_poly.entity_id
_entity_poly.type
_entity_poly.pdbx_seq_one_letter_code
_entity_poly.pdbx_strand_id
1 'polypeptide(L)'
;MGCCGYIHHVESYCGISTRLTETSLGQGADVIIGLIDHVELSNGIRLYLNILFTSTGLLEELTSRGLGVTGTLRENRCNAVMKLPEKTAWKKEGRDDTATSSTGKKNGSALE
;
A
#
# COMPACT_ATOMS: atom_id res chain seq x y z
N MET A 1 19.93 15.40 4.82
CA MET A 1 18.82 14.52 4.43
C MET A 1 18.82 14.48 2.91
N GLY A 2 19.30 13.39 2.31
CA GLY A 2 19.82 13.38 0.93
C GLY A 2 18.74 13.58 -0.13
N CYS A 3 18.95 14.57 -1.01
CA CYS A 3 18.15 14.90 -2.19
C CYS A 3 18.49 14.03 -3.42
N CYS A 4 18.80 12.75 -3.30
CA CYS A 4 18.95 11.97 -4.53
C CYS A 4 17.55 11.52 -4.96
N GLY A 5 16.87 12.31 -5.80
CA GLY A 5 15.73 11.85 -6.60
C GLY A 5 16.16 10.79 -7.62
N TYR A 6 16.90 9.79 -7.16
CA TYR A 6 17.51 8.74 -7.93
C TYR A 6 16.43 7.75 -8.33
N ILE A 7 16.40 7.42 -9.62
CA ILE A 7 15.43 6.48 -10.17
C ILE A 7 16.11 5.12 -10.16
N HIS A 8 15.61 4.20 -9.34
CA HIS A 8 16.12 2.83 -9.28
C HIS A 8 15.71 2.02 -10.50
N HIS A 9 14.47 2.16 -10.94
CA HIS A 9 13.92 1.44 -12.08
C HIS A 9 12.71 2.20 -12.65
N VAL A 10 12.47 2.06 -13.95
CA VAL A 10 11.32 2.63 -14.64
C VAL A 10 10.93 1.76 -15.82
N GLU A 11 9.64 1.60 -16.03
CA GLU A 11 9.09 0.89 -17.18
C GLU A 11 8.04 1.77 -17.87
N SER A 12 8.05 1.72 -19.21
CA SER A 12 7.07 2.47 -20.01
C SER A 12 5.72 1.76 -19.97
N TYR A 13 4.66 2.54 -19.75
CA TYR A 13 3.29 2.03 -19.91
C TYR A 13 2.95 1.94 -21.41
N CYS A 14 2.64 0.73 -21.87
CA CYS A 14 2.39 0.41 -23.28
C CYS A 14 0.92 0.03 -23.54
N GLY A 15 -0.02 0.50 -22.72
CA GLY A 15 -1.44 0.15 -22.86
C GLY A 15 -1.66 -1.36 -22.74
N ILE A 16 -2.39 -1.93 -23.72
CA ILE A 16 -2.68 -3.38 -23.80
C ILE A 16 -1.42 -4.24 -23.98
N SER A 17 -0.34 -3.65 -24.48
CA SER A 17 0.93 -4.34 -24.70
C SER A 17 1.88 -4.24 -23.50
N THR A 18 1.44 -3.64 -22.40
CA THR A 18 2.22 -3.62 -21.15
C THR A 18 2.31 -5.04 -20.61
N ARG A 19 3.53 -5.55 -20.44
CA ARG A 19 3.77 -6.87 -19.85
C ARG A 19 4.05 -6.66 -18.38
N LEU A 20 3.20 -7.22 -17.53
CA LEU A 20 3.32 -7.12 -16.08
C LEU A 20 3.35 -8.50 -15.46
N THR A 21 3.90 -8.60 -14.26
CA THR A 21 3.74 -9.78 -13.39
C THR A 21 2.26 -9.98 -13.09
N GLU A 22 1.75 -11.20 -13.15
CA GLU A 22 0.33 -11.49 -12.87
C GLU A 22 0.14 -11.93 -11.41
N THR A 23 -0.22 -10.98 -10.54
CA THR A 23 -0.28 -11.20 -9.08
C THR A 23 -1.69 -11.49 -8.55
N SER A 24 -2.70 -11.56 -9.43
CA SER A 24 -4.14 -11.67 -9.11
C SER A 24 -4.76 -10.51 -8.29
N LEU A 25 -3.93 -9.58 -7.81
CA LEU A 25 -4.34 -8.39 -7.03
C LEU A 25 -4.73 -7.20 -7.92
N GLY A 26 -4.66 -7.38 -9.24
CA GLY A 26 -4.99 -6.40 -10.26
C GLY A 26 -3.80 -5.55 -10.69
N GLN A 27 -3.99 -4.84 -11.80
CA GLN A 27 -2.92 -4.17 -12.54
C GLN A 27 -2.07 -3.19 -11.70
N GLY A 28 -2.67 -2.52 -10.71
CA GLY A 28 -1.93 -1.62 -9.84
C GLY A 28 -0.89 -2.34 -8.99
N ALA A 29 -1.22 -3.53 -8.48
CA ALA A 29 -0.30 -4.37 -7.71
C ALA A 29 0.76 -5.00 -8.61
N ASP A 30 0.36 -5.48 -9.78
CA ASP A 30 1.23 -6.06 -10.80
C ASP A 30 2.38 -5.11 -11.19
N VAL A 31 2.08 -3.82 -11.37
CA VAL A 31 3.09 -2.77 -11.62
C VAL A 31 4.04 -2.62 -10.44
N ILE A 32 3.53 -2.49 -9.22
CA ILE A 32 4.38 -2.24 -8.04
C ILE A 32 5.27 -3.43 -7.74
N ILE A 33 4.73 -4.65 -7.81
CA ILE A 33 5.49 -5.89 -7.58
C ILE A 33 6.55 -6.06 -8.67
N GLY A 34 6.20 -5.86 -9.95
CA GLY A 34 7.18 -5.90 -11.04
C GLY A 34 8.34 -4.91 -10.83
N LEU A 35 8.03 -3.67 -10.44
CA LEU A 35 9.07 -2.67 -10.17
C LEU A 35 9.97 -3.05 -8.98
N ILE A 36 9.41 -3.63 -7.93
CA ILE A 36 10.16 -4.04 -6.74
C ILE A 36 11.04 -5.25 -7.04
N ASP A 37 10.55 -6.22 -7.81
CA ASP A 37 11.31 -7.43 -8.15
C ASP A 37 12.56 -7.11 -9.01
N HIS A 38 12.59 -5.94 -9.66
CA HIS A 38 13.75 -5.42 -10.41
C HIS A 38 14.74 -4.60 -9.57
N VAL A 39 14.46 -4.36 -8.29
CA VAL A 39 15.30 -3.53 -7.42
C VAL A 39 15.68 -4.30 -6.16
N GLU A 40 16.98 -4.34 -5.85
CA GLU A 40 17.45 -4.85 -4.56
C GLU A 40 17.10 -3.85 -3.44
N LEU A 41 15.98 -4.10 -2.75
CA LEU A 41 15.57 -3.32 -1.60
C LEU A 41 16.28 -3.83 -0.33
N SER A 42 17.06 -2.97 0.31
CA SER A 42 17.63 -3.27 1.63
C SER A 42 16.55 -3.34 2.71
N ASN A 43 16.79 -4.15 3.74
CA ASN A 43 15.93 -4.21 4.92
C ASN A 43 15.72 -2.82 5.54
N GLY A 44 14.49 -2.53 5.95
CA GLY A 44 14.12 -1.25 6.56
C GLY A 44 13.72 -0.13 5.59
N ILE A 45 13.72 -0.37 4.28
CA ILE A 45 13.13 0.56 3.30
C ILE A 45 11.62 0.68 3.53
N ARG A 46 11.12 1.91 3.32
CA ARG A 46 9.69 2.22 3.32
C ARG A 46 9.25 2.66 1.92
N LEU A 47 8.19 2.03 1.43
CA LEU A 47 7.58 2.35 0.16
C LEU A 47 6.45 3.36 0.36
N TYR A 48 6.36 4.33 -0.54
CA TYR A 48 5.31 5.34 -0.56
C TYR A 48 4.54 5.24 -1.88
N LEU A 49 3.26 4.86 -1.80
CA LEU A 49 2.43 4.61 -2.96
C LEU A 49 1.40 5.71 -3.17
N ASN A 50 1.16 6.03 -4.44
CA ASN A 50 0.09 6.93 -4.84
C ASN A 50 -1.28 6.21 -4.76
N ILE A 51 -2.36 6.99 -4.68
CA ILE A 51 -3.76 6.54 -4.65
C ILE A 51 -4.17 5.66 -5.83
N LEU A 52 -3.48 5.79 -6.97
CA LEU A 52 -3.76 4.97 -8.14
C LEU A 52 -3.44 3.49 -7.88
N PHE A 53 -2.28 3.23 -7.25
CA PHE A 53 -1.71 1.89 -7.06
C PHE A 53 -2.08 1.26 -5.72
N THR A 54 -2.42 2.07 -4.72
CA THR A 54 -2.68 1.58 -3.36
C THR A 54 -3.98 0.77 -3.30
N SER A 55 -3.88 -0.44 -2.77
CA SER A 55 -4.99 -1.35 -2.45
C SER A 55 -4.66 -2.17 -1.20
N THR A 56 -5.66 -2.66 -0.46
CA THR A 56 -5.42 -3.40 0.79
C THR A 56 -4.66 -4.70 0.57
N GLY A 57 -5.01 -5.45 -0.48
CA GLY A 57 -4.33 -6.70 -0.82
C GLY A 57 -2.85 -6.49 -1.19
N LEU A 58 -2.52 -5.39 -1.87
CA LEU A 58 -1.13 -5.04 -2.12
C LEU A 58 -0.37 -4.72 -0.83
N LEU A 59 -1.00 -4.02 0.13
CA LEU A 59 -0.35 -3.71 1.41
C LEU A 59 -0.07 -4.99 2.22
N GLU A 60 -0.98 -5.95 2.21
CA GLU A 60 -0.81 -7.26 2.86
C GLU A 60 0.32 -8.06 2.20
N GLU A 61 0.37 -8.10 0.87
CA GLU A 61 1.42 -8.77 0.10
C GLU A 61 2.81 -8.14 0.33
N LEU A 62 2.91 -6.81 0.36
CA LEU A 62 4.18 -6.14 0.66
C LEU A 62 4.61 -6.37 2.12
N THR A 63 3.66 -6.40 3.05
CA THR A 63 3.93 -6.69 4.46
C THR A 63 4.41 -8.14 4.64
N SER A 64 3.83 -9.11 3.91
CA SER A 64 4.27 -10.52 3.95
C SER A 64 5.71 -10.69 3.44
N ARG A 65 6.13 -9.84 2.50
CA ARG A 65 7.51 -9.72 2.00
C ARG A 65 8.46 -8.94 2.94
N GLY A 66 7.98 -8.49 4.11
CA GLY A 66 8.78 -7.74 5.07
C GLY A 66 9.01 -6.27 4.71
N LEU A 67 8.26 -5.73 3.76
CA LEU A 67 8.37 -4.34 3.31
C LEU A 67 7.38 -3.45 4.05
N GLY A 68 7.89 -2.34 4.60
CA GLY A 68 7.04 -1.28 5.14
C GLY A 68 6.44 -0.46 4.00
N VAL A 69 5.13 -0.27 4.00
CA VAL A 69 4.44 0.50 2.94
C VAL A 69 3.45 1.50 3.52
N THR A 70 3.36 2.66 2.88
CA THR A 70 2.38 3.71 3.18
C THR A 70 1.79 4.19 1.86
N GLY A 71 0.48 4.40 1.83
CA GLY A 71 -0.17 4.93 0.64
C GLY A 71 -1.51 5.56 0.95
N THR A 72 -1.98 6.39 0.02
CA THR A 72 -3.33 6.97 0.10
C THR A 72 -4.32 5.99 -0.51
N LEU A 73 -5.45 5.74 0.15
CA LEU A 73 -6.50 4.87 -0.38
C LEU A 73 -7.71 5.71 -0.82
N ARG A 74 -8.38 5.30 -1.91
CA ARG A 74 -9.66 5.90 -2.28
C ARG A 74 -10.74 5.47 -1.28
N GLU A 75 -11.67 6.37 -0.96
CA GLU A 75 -12.79 6.09 -0.06
C GLU A 75 -13.55 4.81 -0.45
N ASN A 76 -13.85 4.65 -1.74
CA ASN A 76 -14.58 3.48 -2.26
C ASN A 76 -13.76 2.18 -2.29
N ARG A 77 -12.50 2.21 -1.87
CA ARG A 77 -11.60 1.05 -1.74
C ARG A 77 -11.29 0.74 -0.28
N CYS A 78 -11.76 1.55 0.67
CA CYS A 78 -11.69 1.23 2.09
C CYS A 78 -12.56 0.00 2.36
N ASN A 79 -11.98 -1.04 2.96
CA ASN A 79 -12.72 -2.24 3.32
C ASN A 79 -13.38 -2.08 4.70
N ALA A 80 -14.42 -2.88 4.98
CA ALA A 80 -15.08 -2.86 6.28
C ALA A 80 -14.12 -3.22 7.44
N VAL A 81 -13.06 -3.97 7.14
CA VAL A 81 -12.03 -4.40 8.11
C VAL A 81 -11.26 -3.21 8.68
N MET A 82 -11.11 -2.12 7.92
CA MET A 82 -10.43 -0.90 8.39
C MET A 82 -11.21 -0.16 9.48
N LYS A 83 -12.51 -0.40 9.65
CA LYS A 83 -13.35 0.25 10.70
C LYS A 83 -13.21 1.78 10.75
N LEU A 84 -13.05 2.42 9.59
CA LEU A 84 -13.00 3.88 9.51
C LEU A 84 -14.43 4.45 9.55
N PRO A 85 -14.63 5.67 10.10
CA PRO A 85 -15.94 6.29 10.10
C PRO A 85 -16.47 6.51 8.68
N GLU A 86 -17.76 6.26 8.47
CA GLU A 86 -18.42 6.56 7.20
C GLU A 86 -18.48 8.06 6.94
N LYS A 87 -18.57 8.45 5.66
CA LYS A 87 -18.68 9.84 5.21
C LYS A 87 -19.72 10.69 5.94
N THR A 88 -20.83 10.07 6.34
CA THR A 88 -21.93 10.74 7.05
C THR A 88 -21.54 11.14 8.47
N ALA A 89 -20.65 10.39 9.13
CA ALA A 89 -20.13 10.72 10.45
C ALA A 89 -19.26 11.99 10.39
N TRP A 90 -18.39 12.09 9.37
CA TRP A 90 -17.50 13.23 9.17
C TRP A 90 -18.19 14.57 8.96
N LYS A 91 -19.47 14.58 8.57
CA LYS A 91 -20.25 15.84 8.42
C LYS A 91 -20.51 16.56 9.74
N LYS A 92 -20.42 15.83 10.86
CA LYS A 92 -20.66 16.36 12.20
C LYS A 92 -19.37 16.79 12.90
N GLU A 93 -18.23 16.35 12.38
CA GLU A 93 -16.92 16.64 12.95
C GLU A 93 -16.41 18.01 12.51
N GLY A 94 -15.49 18.54 13.32
CA GLY A 94 -14.77 19.76 13.02
C GLY A 94 -13.82 19.58 11.83
N ARG A 95 -13.45 20.70 11.21
CA ARG A 95 -12.35 20.69 10.23
C ARG A 95 -11.06 20.29 10.95
N ASP A 96 -10.23 19.49 10.26
CA ASP A 96 -8.95 18.96 10.75
C ASP A 96 -9.06 17.84 11.81
N ASP A 97 -10.27 17.36 12.11
CA ASP A 97 -10.46 16.15 12.92
C ASP A 97 -9.94 14.91 12.19
N THR A 98 -9.35 13.98 12.96
CA THR A 98 -8.75 12.74 12.44
C THR A 98 -9.22 11.53 13.23
N ALA A 99 -9.32 10.39 12.53
CA ALA A 99 -9.66 9.11 13.13
C ALA A 99 -8.60 8.09 12.70
N THR A 100 -8.13 7.30 13.65
CA THR A 100 -7.16 6.24 13.41
C THR A 100 -7.78 4.90 13.81
N SER A 101 -7.59 3.90 12.96
CA SER A 101 -7.99 2.53 13.23
C SER A 101 -6.80 1.60 12.96
N SER A 102 -6.65 0.59 13.80
CA SER A 102 -5.58 -0.39 13.69
C SER A 102 -6.16 -1.79 13.93
N THR A 103 -5.87 -2.72 13.02
CA THR A 103 -6.28 -4.11 13.14
C THR A 103 -5.05 -4.94 13.49
N GLY A 104 -4.77 -5.07 14.80
CA GLY A 104 -3.68 -5.91 15.30
C GLY A 104 -4.14 -7.35 15.53
N LYS A 105 -3.37 -8.33 15.04
CA LYS A 105 -3.48 -9.73 15.49
C LYS A 105 -2.76 -9.82 16.83
N LYS A 106 -3.46 -10.20 17.92
CA LYS A 106 -2.78 -10.57 19.17
C LYS A 106 -1.97 -11.84 18.87
N ASN A 107 -0.65 -11.71 18.73
CA ASN A 107 0.23 -12.87 18.78
C ASN A 107 0.22 -13.35 20.24
N GLY A 108 -0.60 -14.37 20.51
CA GLY A 108 -0.46 -15.15 21.74
C GLY A 108 0.85 -15.92 21.67
N SER A 109 1.92 -15.36 22.21
CA SER A 109 3.07 -16.16 22.62
C SER A 109 2.67 -16.88 23.90
N ALA A 110 2.07 -18.06 23.77
CA ALA A 110 2.21 -19.07 24.81
C ALA A 110 3.68 -19.48 24.78
N LEU A 111 4.46 -18.96 25.73
CA LEU A 111 5.77 -19.51 26.06
C LEU A 111 5.48 -20.83 26.80
N GLU A 112 5.98 -21.93 26.23
CA GLU A 112 6.24 -23.17 26.98
C GLU A 112 7.28 -22.95 28.07
#